data_AF-A0A844WUB6-F1
#
_entry.id   AF-A0A844WUB6-F1
#
_cell.length_a   1.000
_cell.length_b   1.000
_cell.length_c   1.000
_cell.angle_alpha   90.00
_cell.angle_beta   90.00
_cell.angle_gamma   90.00
#
_symmetry.space_group_name_H-M   'P 1'
#
loop_
_entity.id
_entity.type
_entity.pdbx_description
1 polymer ?
#
loop_
_entity_poly.entity_id
_entity_poly.type
_entity_poly.pdbx_seq_one_letter_code
_entity_poly.pdbx_strand_id
1 'polypeptide(L)'
;MIKTCININALLIKQVEKVKIFILLLTIGTLIPAVTNANNRDVIKVLSIKKVLEVDNSDYLKDLCNKWKLDKKEIIHFFATAEKDINSAQINSFDIYPCEIKGELLINGINKKYSINLGGLGFFYGKNIKQIVFGCSKGECLRYVHYEPDM
;
A
#
# COMPACT_ATOMS: atom_id res chain seq x y z
N MET A 1 -81.66 -6.08 -28.37
CA MET A 1 -80.19 -6.06 -28.53
C MET A 1 -79.69 -4.65 -28.27
N ILE A 2 -79.01 -4.41 -27.14
CA ILE A 2 -78.46 -3.10 -26.78
C ILE A 2 -76.99 -3.07 -27.23
N LYS A 3 -76.65 -2.22 -28.20
CA LYS A 3 -75.26 -1.96 -28.60
C LYS A 3 -74.63 -1.01 -27.59
N THR A 4 -73.72 -1.51 -26.78
CA THR A 4 -72.88 -0.69 -25.90
C THR A 4 -71.76 -0.07 -26.75
N CYS A 5 -71.83 1.23 -27.02
CA CYS A 5 -70.74 1.97 -27.65
C CYS A 5 -69.62 2.16 -26.63
N ILE A 6 -68.50 1.47 -26.83
CA ILE A 6 -67.28 1.66 -26.03
C ILE A 6 -66.58 2.93 -26.52
N ASN A 7 -66.43 3.91 -25.62
CA ASN A 7 -65.71 5.15 -25.91
C ASN A 7 -64.19 4.89 -25.92
N ILE A 8 -63.60 4.90 -27.13
CA ILE A 8 -62.20 4.58 -27.39
C ILE A 8 -61.23 5.55 -26.67
N ASN A 9 -61.64 6.81 -26.44
CA ASN A 9 -60.81 7.80 -25.74
C ASN A 9 -60.58 7.45 -24.27
N ALA A 10 -61.56 6.80 -23.61
CA ALA A 10 -61.44 6.36 -22.22
C ALA A 10 -60.50 5.15 -22.06
N LEU A 11 -60.35 4.32 -23.10
CA LEU A 11 -59.43 3.19 -23.14
C LEU A 11 -57.97 3.64 -23.32
N LEU A 12 -57.74 4.68 -24.13
CA LEU A 12 -56.40 5.21 -24.38
C LEU A 12 -55.81 5.87 -23.12
N ILE A 13 -56.60 6.61 -22.35
CA ILE A 13 -56.14 7.28 -21.11
C ILE A 13 -55.73 6.26 -20.04
N LYS A 14 -56.51 5.18 -19.86
CA LYS A 14 -56.20 4.10 -18.89
C LYS A 14 -54.93 3.31 -19.23
N GLN A 15 -54.57 3.20 -20.50
CA GLN A 15 -53.35 2.52 -20.95
C GLN A 15 -52.11 3.38 -20.66
N VAL A 16 -52.20 4.71 -20.82
CA VAL A 16 -51.10 5.66 -20.59
C VAL A 16 -50.71 5.77 -19.10
N GLU A 17 -51.68 5.72 -18.18
CA GLU A 17 -51.40 5.76 -16.73
C GLU A 17 -50.65 4.52 -16.23
N LYS A 18 -50.97 3.33 -16.75
CA LYS A 18 -50.32 2.07 -16.37
C LYS A 18 -48.86 2.01 -16.81
N VAL A 19 -48.53 2.58 -17.98
CA VAL A 19 -47.15 2.64 -18.51
C VAL A 19 -46.28 3.59 -17.68
N LYS A 20 -46.84 4.72 -17.22
CA LYS A 20 -46.10 5.68 -16.37
C LYS A 20 -45.73 5.11 -15.00
N ILE A 21 -46.62 4.32 -14.39
CA ILE A 21 -46.38 3.67 -13.09
C ILE A 21 -45.28 2.60 -13.19
N PHE A 22 -45.21 1.89 -14.32
CA PHE A 22 -44.18 0.86 -14.55
C PHE A 22 -42.77 1.44 -14.75
N ILE A 23 -42.65 2.63 -15.34
CA ILE A 23 -41.36 3.30 -15.54
C ILE A 23 -40.80 3.88 -14.23
N LEU A 24 -41.67 4.30 -13.31
CA LEU A 24 -41.23 4.89 -12.03
C LEU A 24 -40.55 3.86 -11.11
N LEU A 25 -40.98 2.59 -11.14
CA LEU A 25 -40.46 1.52 -10.27
C LEU A 25 -39.08 0.97 -10.70
N LEU A 26 -38.65 1.21 -11.94
CA LEU A 26 -37.34 0.75 -12.44
C LEU A 26 -36.16 1.64 -12.00
N THR A 27 -36.41 2.80 -11.43
CA THR A 27 -35.36 3.77 -11.02
C THR A 27 -34.86 3.61 -9.59
N ILE A 28 -35.49 2.75 -8.78
CA ILE A 28 -35.16 2.60 -7.35
C ILE A 28 -34.14 1.44 -7.13
N GLY A 29 -33.78 0.70 -8.18
CA GLY A 29 -33.04 -0.56 -8.09
C GLY A 29 -31.51 -0.52 -8.16
N THR A 30 -30.85 0.65 -8.15
CA THR A 30 -29.39 0.71 -8.30
C THR A 30 -28.70 1.66 -7.32
N LEU A 31 -28.99 1.53 -6.02
CA LEU A 31 -27.97 1.79 -5.01
C LEU A 31 -27.27 0.46 -4.68
N ILE A 32 -26.36 0.05 -5.55
CA ILE A 32 -25.27 -0.82 -5.10
C ILE A 32 -24.38 0.12 -4.30
N PRO A 33 -24.24 -0.03 -2.96
CA PRO A 33 -23.19 0.68 -2.26
C PRO A 33 -21.89 0.23 -2.93
N ALA A 34 -21.21 1.16 -3.60
CA ALA A 34 -19.85 0.96 -4.00
C ALA A 34 -19.09 0.66 -2.70
N VAL A 35 -18.77 -0.60 -2.48
CA VAL A 35 -17.84 -0.99 -1.43
C VAL A 35 -16.53 -0.36 -1.90
N THR A 36 -16.25 0.85 -1.41
CA THR A 36 -14.95 1.47 -1.61
C THR A 36 -13.98 0.47 -1.02
N ASN A 37 -13.13 -0.12 -1.87
CA ASN A 37 -12.05 -0.97 -1.43
C ASN A 37 -11.23 -0.11 -0.48
N ALA A 38 -11.47 -0.25 0.83
CA ALA A 38 -10.67 0.41 1.84
C ALA A 38 -9.27 -0.09 1.54
N ASN A 39 -8.40 0.82 1.06
CA ASN A 39 -7.03 0.50 0.74
C ASN A 39 -6.48 -0.31 1.92
N ASN A 40 -6.34 -1.63 1.75
CA ASN A 40 -5.75 -2.54 2.72
C ASN A 40 -4.25 -2.24 2.75
N ARG A 41 -3.88 -1.01 3.14
CA ARG A 41 -2.52 -0.72 3.54
C ARG A 41 -2.31 -1.56 4.78
N ASP A 42 -1.43 -2.54 4.66
CA ASP A 42 -0.97 -3.32 5.78
C ASP A 42 -0.69 -2.38 6.95
N VAL A 43 -1.32 -2.62 8.09
CA VAL A 43 -1.08 -1.80 9.28
C VAL A 43 0.27 -2.21 9.84
N ILE A 44 1.30 -1.41 9.55
CA ILE A 44 2.66 -1.61 10.04
C ILE A 44 2.83 -0.86 11.36
N LYS A 45 3.23 -1.58 12.41
CA LYS A 45 3.65 -1.02 13.69
C LYS A 45 5.08 -1.45 14.01
N VAL A 46 5.95 -0.49 14.31
CA VAL A 46 7.34 -0.76 14.72
C VAL A 46 7.40 -1.07 16.22
N LEU A 47 7.82 -2.29 16.55
CA LEU A 47 7.91 -2.79 17.91
C LEU A 47 9.27 -2.46 18.55
N SER A 48 10.36 -2.69 17.81
CA SER A 48 11.73 -2.46 18.28
C SER A 48 12.60 -1.86 17.19
N ILE A 49 13.63 -1.12 17.60
CA ILE A 49 14.63 -0.50 16.72
C ILE A 49 16.01 -0.77 17.33
N LYS A 50 16.89 -1.39 16.55
CA LYS A 50 18.29 -1.63 16.90
C LYS A 50 19.16 -1.26 15.69
N LYS A 51 20.10 -0.35 15.89
CA LYS A 51 21.16 -0.09 14.92
C LYS A 51 22.26 -1.14 15.07
N VAL A 52 22.78 -1.63 13.95
CA VAL A 52 23.93 -2.53 13.88
C VAL A 52 24.93 -1.98 12.87
N LEU A 53 26.19 -1.98 13.26
CA LEU A 53 27.33 -1.56 12.47
C LEU A 53 28.35 -2.70 12.51
N GLU A 54 28.84 -3.12 11.36
CA GLU A 54 29.93 -4.10 11.31
C GLU A 54 31.26 -3.43 11.72
N VAL A 55 32.10 -4.16 12.45
CA VAL A 55 33.14 -3.54 13.31
C VAL A 55 34.37 -3.09 12.50
N ASP A 56 34.61 -3.67 11.32
CA ASP A 56 35.84 -3.51 10.54
C ASP A 56 35.75 -2.46 9.41
N ASN A 57 34.97 -1.40 9.63
CA ASN A 57 34.73 -0.38 8.61
C ASN A 57 35.55 0.91 8.80
N SER A 58 35.74 1.65 7.70
CA SER A 58 36.43 2.94 7.69
C SER A 58 35.75 3.96 8.60
N ASP A 59 36.52 4.94 9.10
CA ASP A 59 36.00 5.97 10.01
C ASP A 59 34.87 6.79 9.38
N TYR A 60 34.93 7.02 8.07
CA TYR A 60 33.85 7.67 7.31
C TYR A 60 32.52 6.90 7.40
N LEU A 61 32.54 5.58 7.11
CA LEU A 61 31.34 4.76 7.16
C LEU A 61 30.79 4.62 8.58
N LYS A 62 31.68 4.59 9.58
CA LYS A 62 31.29 4.61 11.00
C LYS A 62 30.57 5.90 11.36
N ASP A 63 31.11 7.05 10.97
CA ASP A 63 30.49 8.36 11.23
C ASP A 63 29.14 8.50 10.52
N LEU A 64 29.06 8.12 9.25
CA LEU A 64 27.82 8.11 8.47
C LEU A 64 26.74 7.24 9.15
N CYS A 65 27.11 6.02 9.54
CA CYS A 65 26.22 5.12 10.27
C CYS A 65 25.78 5.68 11.64
N ASN A 66 26.69 6.31 12.37
CA ASN A 66 26.39 6.87 13.69
C ASN A 66 25.36 8.01 13.60
N LYS A 67 25.50 8.87 12.59
CA LYS A 67 24.57 9.98 12.29
C LYS A 67 23.22 9.49 11.79
N TRP A 68 23.19 8.47 10.94
CA TRP A 68 21.95 7.94 10.38
C TRP A 68 21.05 7.30 11.45
N LYS A 69 19.90 7.90 11.74
CA LYS A 69 18.93 7.38 12.72
C LYS A 69 17.54 7.52 12.13
N LEU A 70 16.72 6.49 12.30
CA LEU A 70 15.31 6.51 11.92
C LEU A 70 14.46 6.26 13.15
N ASP A 71 13.41 7.06 13.32
CA ASP A 71 12.35 6.80 14.28
C ASP A 71 11.31 5.81 13.73
N LYS A 72 10.32 5.46 14.56
CA LYS A 72 9.27 4.52 14.18
C LYS A 72 8.44 5.00 12.98
N LYS A 73 8.15 6.30 12.90
CA LYS A 73 7.37 6.89 11.83
C LYS A 73 8.17 6.85 10.53
N GLU A 74 9.44 7.21 10.55
CA GLU A 74 10.33 7.20 9.39
C GLU A 74 10.51 5.78 8.84
N ILE A 75 10.67 4.77 9.69
CA ILE A 75 10.69 3.36 9.27
C ILE A 75 9.40 2.96 8.55
N ILE A 76 8.24 3.37 9.07
CA ILE A 76 6.94 3.10 8.43
C ILE A 76 6.88 3.80 7.06
N HIS A 77 7.33 5.05 6.97
CA HIS A 77 7.31 5.80 5.72
C HIS A 77 8.27 5.20 4.69
N PHE A 78 9.47 4.76 5.10
CA PHE A 78 10.39 4.02 4.24
C PHE A 78 9.68 2.81 3.60
N PHE A 79 9.10 1.91 4.40
CA PHE A 79 8.43 0.72 3.85
C PHE A 79 7.15 1.04 3.06
N ALA A 80 6.50 2.17 3.33
CA ALA A 80 5.32 2.62 2.60
C ALA A 80 5.64 3.26 1.24
N THR A 81 6.89 3.69 1.02
CA THR A 81 7.29 4.46 -0.17
C THR A 81 8.40 3.80 -0.99
N ALA A 82 9.15 2.85 -0.41
CA ALA A 82 10.10 2.03 -1.14
C ALA A 82 9.39 1.06 -2.10
N GLU A 83 10.05 0.74 -3.21
CA GLU A 83 9.58 -0.25 -4.17
C GLU A 83 9.62 -1.64 -3.51
N LYS A 84 8.50 -2.35 -3.52
CA LYS A 84 8.34 -3.67 -2.90
C LYS A 84 8.53 -4.79 -3.93
N ASP A 85 9.04 -5.93 -3.48
CA ASP A 85 9.23 -7.14 -4.27
C ASP A 85 10.22 -6.96 -5.45
N ILE A 86 11.26 -6.14 -5.24
CA ILE A 86 12.33 -5.94 -6.22
C ILE A 86 13.09 -7.24 -6.52
N ASN A 87 13.54 -7.38 -7.77
CA ASN A 87 14.26 -8.58 -8.24
C ASN A 87 15.77 -8.53 -7.94
N SER A 88 16.47 -9.64 -8.16
CA SER A 88 17.91 -9.76 -7.90
C SER A 88 18.77 -8.77 -8.68
N ALA A 89 18.42 -8.44 -9.92
CA ALA A 89 19.17 -7.47 -10.71
C ALA A 89 19.03 -6.05 -10.12
N GLN A 90 17.83 -5.68 -9.65
CA GLN A 90 17.60 -4.43 -8.93
C GLN A 90 18.35 -4.42 -7.60
N ILE A 91 18.36 -5.52 -6.84
CA ILE A 91 19.10 -5.60 -5.56
C ILE A 91 20.60 -5.33 -5.79
N ASN A 92 21.17 -5.88 -6.85
CA ASN A 92 22.58 -5.72 -7.19
C ASN A 92 22.97 -4.29 -7.62
N SER A 93 22.01 -3.40 -7.87
CA SER A 93 22.28 -2.01 -8.19
C SER A 93 22.34 -1.09 -6.97
N PHE A 94 22.19 -1.63 -5.76
CA PHE A 94 22.29 -0.84 -4.53
C PHE A 94 23.67 -0.97 -3.90
N ASP A 95 24.20 0.15 -3.44
CA ASP A 95 25.35 0.15 -2.54
C ASP A 95 25.00 -0.50 -1.20
N ILE A 96 25.79 -1.48 -0.80
CA ILE A 96 25.61 -2.17 0.48
C ILE A 96 26.53 -1.56 1.50
N TYR A 97 25.94 -0.80 2.41
CA TYR A 97 26.67 -0.19 3.52
C TYR A 97 26.73 -1.16 4.70
N PRO A 98 27.79 -1.14 5.51
CA PRO A 98 27.94 -2.00 6.68
C PRO A 98 27.15 -1.50 7.90
N CYS A 99 25.99 -0.89 7.66
CA CYS A 99 25.14 -0.25 8.66
C CYS A 99 23.69 -0.59 8.40
N GLU A 100 23.02 -1.16 9.40
CA GLU A 100 21.62 -1.54 9.34
C GLU A 100 20.85 -0.98 10.53
N ILE A 101 19.59 -0.61 10.29
CA ILE A 101 18.57 -0.47 11.33
C ILE A 101 17.64 -1.67 11.23
N LYS A 102 17.53 -2.45 12.30
CA LYS A 102 16.73 -3.68 12.33
C LYS A 102 15.93 -3.83 13.60
N GLY A 103 14.93 -4.71 13.58
CA GLY A 103 14.08 -4.93 14.73
C GLY A 103 12.88 -5.79 14.38
N GLU A 104 11.78 -5.54 15.08
CA GLU A 104 10.52 -6.25 14.92
C GLU A 104 9.40 -5.31 14.52
N LEU A 105 8.54 -5.78 13.61
CA LEU A 105 7.31 -5.15 13.16
C LEU A 105 6.13 -6.04 13.51
N LEU A 106 4.98 -5.43 13.72
CA LEU A 106 3.68 -6.07 13.66
C LEU A 106 3.01 -5.62 12.37
N ILE A 107 2.74 -6.54 11.45
CA ILE A 107 2.07 -6.28 10.18
C ILE A 107 0.77 -7.09 10.16
N ASN A 108 -0.38 -6.41 10.19
CA ASN A 108 -1.70 -7.05 10.28
C ASN A 108 -1.79 -8.07 11.42
N GLY A 109 -1.21 -7.74 12.59
CA GLY A 109 -1.19 -8.64 13.75
C GLY A 109 -0.13 -9.76 13.70
N ILE A 110 0.68 -9.83 12.64
CA ILE A 110 1.75 -10.84 12.50
C ILE A 110 3.11 -10.22 12.80
N ASN A 111 3.83 -10.80 13.76
CA ASN A 111 5.20 -10.40 14.08
C ASN A 111 6.15 -10.80 12.93
N LYS A 112 6.93 -9.82 12.46
CA LYS A 112 7.99 -10.00 11.48
C LYS A 112 9.27 -9.35 11.99
N LYS A 113 10.42 -9.86 11.57
CA LYS A 113 11.67 -9.11 11.70
C LYS A 113 11.84 -8.23 10.47
N TYR A 114 12.53 -7.11 10.64
CA TYR A 114 12.90 -6.26 9.53
C TYR A 114 14.35 -5.82 9.63
N SER A 115 14.92 -5.43 8.50
CA SER A 115 16.11 -4.58 8.43
C SER A 115 15.96 -3.55 7.33
N ILE A 116 16.67 -2.44 7.49
CA ILE A 116 16.91 -1.43 6.47
C ILE A 116 18.43 -1.23 6.45
N ASN A 117 19.03 -1.42 5.30
CA ASN A 117 20.42 -1.06 5.03
C ASN A 117 20.51 0.45 4.76
N LEU A 118 21.59 1.08 5.23
CA LEU A 118 21.83 2.51 5.02
C LEU A 118 21.78 2.90 3.54
N GLY A 119 22.12 2.01 2.61
CA GLY A 119 22.10 2.25 1.17
C GLY A 119 20.75 2.08 0.47
N GLY A 120 19.63 1.91 1.18
CA GLY A 120 18.30 1.92 0.53
C GLY A 120 17.59 0.58 0.41
N LEU A 121 18.22 -0.54 0.78
CA LEU A 121 17.56 -1.85 0.79
C LEU A 121 16.80 -2.09 2.09
N GLY A 122 15.60 -2.66 1.99
CA GLY A 122 14.79 -3.05 3.13
C GLY A 122 14.33 -4.50 3.02
N PHE A 123 14.12 -5.15 4.16
CA PHE A 123 13.75 -6.55 4.20
C PHE A 123 12.72 -6.84 5.27
N PHE A 124 11.76 -7.72 4.95
CA PHE A 124 10.97 -8.43 5.96
C PHE A 124 11.37 -9.90 6.00
N TYR A 125 11.56 -10.39 7.22
CA TYR A 125 11.85 -11.79 7.52
C TYR A 125 10.77 -12.39 8.42
N GLY A 126 10.57 -13.70 8.32
CA GLY A 126 9.71 -14.46 9.21
C GLY A 126 9.92 -15.95 9.05
N LYS A 127 9.43 -16.75 10.01
CA LYS A 127 9.44 -18.21 9.89
C LYS A 127 8.51 -18.61 8.74
N ASN A 128 9.03 -19.37 7.78
CA ASN A 128 8.28 -19.95 6.66
C ASN A 128 7.65 -18.96 5.67
N ILE A 129 8.13 -17.71 5.62
CA ILE A 129 7.75 -16.75 4.59
C ILE A 129 8.91 -16.49 3.65
N LYS A 130 8.60 -16.34 2.35
CA LYS A 130 9.55 -15.80 1.39
C LYS A 130 9.96 -14.41 1.88
N GLN A 131 11.26 -14.13 1.89
CA GLN A 131 11.79 -12.80 2.18
C GLN A 131 11.16 -11.79 1.22
N ILE A 132 10.59 -10.74 1.77
CA ILE A 132 10.10 -9.60 0.99
C ILE A 132 11.23 -8.58 0.98
N VAL A 133 11.62 -8.15 -0.22
CA VAL A 133 12.71 -7.19 -0.42
C VAL A 133 12.12 -5.88 -0.90
N PHE A 134 12.68 -4.78 -0.39
CA PHE A 134 12.33 -3.42 -0.74
C PHE A 134 13.57 -2.69 -1.26
N GLY A 135 13.41 -1.80 -2.23
CA GLY A 135 14.46 -0.93 -2.73
C GLY A 135 14.02 0.53 -2.78
N CYS A 136 14.88 1.41 -2.32
CA CYS A 136 14.68 2.85 -2.38
C CYS A 136 15.71 3.53 -3.29
N SER A 137 15.40 3.64 -4.58
CA SER A 137 16.26 4.32 -5.57
C SER A 137 15.70 5.64 -6.06
N LYS A 138 14.45 5.98 -5.73
CA LYS A 138 13.78 7.21 -6.14
C LYS A 138 12.62 7.56 -5.21
N GLY A 139 12.22 8.84 -5.23
CA GLY A 139 11.03 9.32 -4.52
C GLY A 139 11.27 9.56 -3.02
N GLU A 140 10.17 9.59 -2.27
CA GLU A 140 10.16 10.06 -0.87
C GLU A 140 10.99 9.20 0.10
N CYS A 141 11.18 7.91 -0.20
CA CYS A 141 11.95 7.02 0.64
C CYS A 141 13.44 7.45 0.75
N LEU A 142 13.96 8.21 -0.23
CA LEU A 142 15.37 8.64 -0.28
C LEU A 142 15.74 9.52 0.92
N ARG A 143 14.76 10.15 1.58
CA ARG A 143 14.97 10.95 2.79
C ARG A 143 15.42 10.12 4.00
N TYR A 144 15.22 8.81 3.96
CA TYR A 144 15.45 7.91 5.09
C TYR A 144 16.72 7.06 4.92
N VAL A 145 17.48 7.23 3.84
CA VAL A 145 18.66 6.43 3.52
C VAL A 145 19.76 7.31 2.98
N HIS A 146 20.98 6.78 2.91
CA HIS A 146 22.07 7.40 2.20
C HIS A 146 21.97 7.03 0.72
N TYR A 147 22.01 8.04 -0.14
CA TYR A 147 21.98 7.88 -1.58
C TYR A 147 23.02 8.82 -2.18
N GLU A 148 24.05 8.24 -2.76
CA GLU A 148 24.97 8.94 -3.65
C GLU A 148 24.46 8.68 -5.08
N PRO A 149 24.03 9.71 -5.83
CA PRO A 149 23.74 9.54 -7.24
C PRO A 149 25.02 9.09 -7.95
N ASP A 150 24.92 8.08 -8.81
CA ASP A 150 26.02 7.70 -9.69
C ASP A 150 26.52 8.96 -10.43
N MET A 151 27.83 9.24 -10.31
CA MET A 151 28.50 10.35 -11.02
C MET A 151 28.53 10.13 -12.53
#